data_AF-A0A2G4HVP6-F1
#
_entry.id   AF-A0A2G4HVP6-F1
#
_cell.length_a   1.000
_cell.length_b   1.000
_cell.length_c   1.000
_cell.angle_alpha   90.00
_cell.angle_beta   90.00
_cell.angle_gamma   90.00
#
_symmetry.space_group_name_H-M   'P 1'
#
loop_
_entity.id
_entity.type
_entity.pdbx_description
1 polymer ?
#
loop_
_entity_poly.entity_id
_entity_poly.type
_entity_poly.pdbx_seq_one_letter_code
_entity_poly.pdbx_strand_id
1 'polypeptide(L)'
;MASDAAKESTRKAWRELGFYCGKSDAAKEWRIVASVKGLRKFAAEIRAYASNPANDRLSEYTQLGPAMNLEIGTSHQTEITEQWIGGPLADLLRLATFIERSAQDNVVGKCVNLRSNFSPMASYELILDVREESFDPASTDPTCC
;
A
#
# COMPACT_ATOMS: atom_id res chain seq x y z
N MET A 1 -10.74 1.86 -23.20
CA MET A 1 -10.06 0.57 -22.98
C MET A 1 -8.58 0.76 -23.27
N ALA A 2 -7.69 0.31 -22.38
CA ALA A 2 -6.25 0.37 -22.61
C ALA A 2 -5.84 -0.65 -23.69
N SER A 3 -4.80 -0.33 -24.47
CA SER A 3 -4.23 -1.26 -25.45
C SER A 3 -3.50 -2.41 -24.76
N ASP A 4 -3.31 -3.54 -25.45
CA ASP A 4 -2.59 -4.70 -24.90
C ASP A 4 -1.16 -4.37 -24.46
N ALA A 5 -0.49 -3.47 -25.19
CA ALA A 5 0.83 -2.96 -24.82
C ALA A 5 0.81 -2.16 -23.50
N ALA A 6 -0.24 -1.36 -23.29
CA ALA A 6 -0.41 -0.61 -22.04
C ALA A 6 -0.73 -1.55 -20.87
N LYS A 7 -1.56 -2.58 -21.08
CA LYS A 7 -1.84 -3.61 -20.08
C LYS A 7 -0.57 -4.35 -19.66
N GLU A 8 0.25 -4.79 -20.62
CA GLU A 8 1.48 -5.52 -20.29
C GLU A 8 2.52 -4.63 -19.59
N SER A 9 2.59 -3.34 -19.95
CA SER A 9 3.41 -2.35 -19.24
C SER A 9 2.97 -2.22 -17.78
N THR A 10 1.66 -2.13 -17.52
CA THR A 10 1.11 -2.08 -16.15
C THR A 10 1.41 -3.35 -15.37
N ARG A 11 1.23 -4.53 -15.97
CA ARG A 11 1.58 -5.82 -15.34
C ARG A 11 3.06 -5.88 -14.95
N LYS A 12 3.94 -5.47 -15.86
CA LYS A 12 5.39 -5.42 -15.59
C LYS A 12 5.71 -4.50 -14.42
N ALA A 13 5.11 -3.31 -14.38
CA ALA A 13 5.32 -2.35 -13.31
C ALA A 13 4.84 -2.90 -11.94
N TRP A 14 3.71 -3.61 -11.88
CA TRP A 14 3.28 -4.29 -10.64
C TRP A 14 4.26 -5.37 -10.19
N ARG A 15 4.79 -6.17 -11.11
CA ARG A 15 5.79 -7.21 -10.80
C ARG A 15 7.10 -6.61 -10.30
N GLU A 16 7.55 -5.50 -10.87
CA GLU A 16 8.74 -4.78 -10.44
C GLU A 16 8.55 -4.19 -9.04
N LEU A 17 7.41 -3.56 -8.79
CA LEU A 17 7.00 -3.04 -7.48
C LEU A 17 6.91 -4.17 -6.44
N GLY A 18 6.40 -5.33 -6.85
CA GLY A 18 6.33 -6.55 -6.04
C GLY A 18 5.13 -6.62 -5.11
N PHE A 19 4.21 -5.65 -5.18
CA PHE A 19 2.94 -5.64 -4.47
C PHE A 19 1.89 -4.94 -5.31
N TYR A 20 0.62 -5.30 -5.12
CA TYR A 20 -0.53 -4.63 -5.73
C TYR A 20 -1.23 -3.74 -4.72
N CYS A 21 -1.64 -2.54 -5.14
CA CYS A 21 -2.48 -1.62 -4.36
C CYS A 21 -3.85 -1.48 -5.01
N GLY A 22 -4.87 -2.04 -4.36
CA GLY A 22 -6.26 -1.94 -4.79
C GLY A 22 -7.11 -1.12 -3.81
N LYS A 23 -8.02 -0.32 -4.35
CA LYS A 23 -9.06 0.35 -3.57
C LYS A 23 -10.40 -0.34 -3.79
N SER A 24 -11.18 -0.50 -2.73
CA SER A 24 -12.59 -0.85 -2.80
C SER A 24 -13.41 0.20 -2.08
N ASP A 25 -14.04 1.10 -2.84
CA ASP A 25 -14.93 2.13 -2.29
C ASP A 25 -16.18 1.52 -1.65
N ALA A 26 -16.66 0.39 -2.20
CA ALA A 26 -17.83 -0.33 -1.67
C ALA A 26 -17.57 -0.91 -0.27
N ALA A 27 -16.37 -1.45 -0.04
CA ALA A 27 -15.96 -1.97 1.27
C ALA A 27 -15.24 -0.93 2.14
N LYS A 28 -14.96 0.27 1.60
CA LYS A 28 -14.15 1.33 2.20
C LYS A 28 -12.80 0.80 2.70
N GLU A 29 -12.01 0.25 1.79
CA GLU A 29 -10.71 -0.32 2.13
C GLU A 29 -9.66 -0.08 1.05
N TRP A 30 -8.42 0.08 1.52
CA TRP A 30 -7.21 -0.16 0.75
C TRP A 30 -6.73 -1.57 1.01
N ARG A 31 -6.53 -2.35 -0.06
CA ARG A 31 -6.01 -3.71 0.00
C ARG A 31 -4.67 -3.80 -0.69
N ILE A 32 -3.65 -4.14 0.09
CA ILE A 32 -2.29 -4.38 -0.40
C ILE A 32 -2.11 -5.89 -0.52
N VAL A 33 -1.96 -6.38 -1.74
CA VAL A 33 -1.88 -7.83 -2.02
C VAL A 33 -0.47 -8.16 -2.49
N ALA A 34 0.26 -8.97 -1.72
CA ALA A 34 1.62 -9.36 -2.07
C ALA A 34 2.13 -10.55 -1.25
N SER A 35 3.27 -11.11 -1.65
CA SER A 35 4.04 -12.00 -0.78
C SER A 35 4.63 -11.25 0.42
N VAL A 36 5.21 -11.98 1.38
CA VAL A 36 5.89 -11.36 2.53
C VAL A 36 7.00 -10.42 2.04
N LYS A 37 7.78 -10.84 1.03
CA LYS A 37 8.79 -9.98 0.40
C LYS A 37 8.18 -8.72 -0.23
N GLY A 38 7.04 -8.86 -0.90
CA GLY A 38 6.33 -7.73 -1.50
C GLY A 38 5.81 -6.72 -0.47
N LEU A 39 5.22 -7.20 0.62
CA LEU A 39 4.76 -6.34 1.73
C LEU A 39 5.92 -5.62 2.43
N ARG A 40 7.09 -6.25 2.53
CA ARG A 40 8.32 -5.58 3.01
C ARG A 40 8.77 -4.47 2.07
N LYS A 41 8.63 -4.63 0.75
CA LYS A 41 8.88 -3.53 -0.20
C LYS A 41 7.91 -2.37 0.02
N PHE A 42 6.61 -2.65 0.19
CA PHE A 42 5.62 -1.61 0.51
C PHE A 42 5.97 -0.84 1.78
N ALA A 43 6.37 -1.55 2.85
CA ALA A 43 6.86 -0.90 4.06
C ALA A 43 8.13 -0.06 3.83
N ALA A 44 9.03 -0.53 2.97
CA ALA A 44 10.24 0.21 2.62
C ALA A 44 9.93 1.51 1.87
N GLU A 45 8.94 1.53 0.96
CA GLU A 45 8.50 2.76 0.28
C GLU A 45 7.94 3.80 1.27
N ILE A 46 7.05 3.37 2.19
CA ILE A 46 6.52 4.26 3.24
C ILE A 46 7.66 4.78 4.12
N ARG A 47 8.60 3.91 4.51
CA ARG A 47 9.76 4.31 5.31
C ARG A 47 10.65 5.29 4.57
N ALA A 48 10.92 5.08 3.28
CA ALA A 48 11.75 5.95 2.47
C ALA A 48 11.13 7.36 2.39
N TYR A 49 9.81 7.44 2.14
CA TYR A 49 9.08 8.71 2.19
C TYR A 49 9.19 9.36 3.58
N ALA A 50 8.91 8.61 4.64
CA ALA A 50 8.85 9.15 6.00
C ALA A 50 10.22 9.46 6.63
N SER A 51 11.30 8.93 6.07
CA SER A 51 12.68 9.19 6.54
C SER A 51 13.29 10.45 5.91
N ASN A 52 12.60 11.10 4.97
CA ASN A 52 13.06 12.35 4.36
C ASN A 52 12.42 13.55 5.07
N PRO A 53 13.17 14.34 5.85
CA PRO A 53 12.61 15.51 6.55
C PRO A 53 12.02 16.58 5.62
N ALA A 54 12.43 16.62 4.34
CA ALA A 54 11.84 17.54 3.38
C ALA A 54 10.35 17.24 3.12
N ASN A 55 9.88 16.04 3.45
CA ASN A 55 8.48 15.64 3.34
C ASN A 55 7.65 16.06 4.56
N ASP A 56 8.24 16.68 5.60
CA ASP A 56 7.52 17.18 6.79
C ASP A 56 6.80 18.51 6.52
N ARG A 57 6.24 18.65 5.32
CA ARG A 57 5.37 19.75 4.93
C ARG A 57 3.96 19.17 4.75
N LEU A 58 2.99 19.89 5.30
CA LEU A 58 1.59 19.51 5.20
C LEU A 58 1.19 19.31 3.74
N SER A 59 0.45 18.23 3.49
CA SER A 59 -0.05 17.85 2.16
C SER A 59 1.02 17.47 1.14
N GLU A 60 2.28 17.26 1.56
CA GLU A 60 3.21 16.53 0.71
C GLU A 60 2.77 15.08 0.60
N TYR A 61 3.01 14.48 -0.56
CA TYR A 61 2.71 13.09 -0.80
C TYR A 61 3.62 12.50 -1.87
N THR A 62 3.67 11.18 -1.88
CA THR A 62 4.18 10.38 -3.00
C THR A 62 3.08 9.45 -3.47
N GLN A 63 3.15 9.04 -4.72
CA GLN A 63 2.21 8.10 -5.32
C GLN A 63 2.88 6.74 -5.48
N LEU A 64 2.12 5.69 -5.18
CA LEU A 64 2.53 4.30 -5.32
C LEU A 64 1.65 3.59 -6.36
N GLY A 65 2.31 2.81 -7.21
CA GLY A 65 1.68 1.98 -8.23
C GLY A 65 1.73 2.58 -9.65
N PRO A 66 1.55 1.74 -10.69
CA PRO A 66 1.73 2.11 -12.11
C PRO A 66 0.76 3.17 -12.63
N ALA A 67 -0.38 3.38 -11.94
CA ALA A 67 -1.35 4.42 -12.26
C ALA A 67 -1.58 5.38 -11.08
N MET A 68 -0.55 5.58 -10.26
CA MET A 68 -0.60 6.52 -9.12
C MET A 68 -1.74 6.19 -8.15
N ASN A 69 -1.95 4.89 -7.94
CA ASN A 69 -3.16 4.38 -7.30
C ASN A 69 -3.32 4.90 -5.88
N LEU A 70 -2.26 4.82 -5.09
CA LEU A 70 -2.29 5.11 -3.66
C LEU A 70 -1.34 6.25 -3.34
N GLU A 71 -1.84 7.26 -2.64
CA GLU A 71 -1.01 8.32 -2.11
C GLU A 71 -0.57 8.00 -0.66
N ILE A 72 0.70 8.24 -0.36
CA ILE A 72 1.23 8.25 1.00
C ILE A 72 1.69 9.68 1.28
N GLY A 73 1.20 10.30 2.35
CA GLY A 73 1.45 11.72 2.56
C GLY A 73 1.48 12.21 4.00
N THR A 74 1.96 13.43 4.14
CA THR A 74 2.11 14.10 5.44
C THR A 74 0.86 14.88 5.79
N SER A 75 0.30 14.57 6.95
CA SER A 75 -0.83 15.29 7.53
C SER A 75 -0.69 15.48 9.04
N HIS A 76 -1.57 16.27 9.65
CA HIS A 76 -1.50 16.57 11.08
C HIS A 76 -1.83 15.36 11.97
N GLN A 77 -2.60 14.40 11.46
CA GLN A 77 -3.08 13.24 12.21
C GLN A 77 -3.13 12.03 11.28
N THR A 78 -2.95 10.84 11.83
CA THR A 78 -3.09 9.60 11.06
C THR A 78 -4.47 9.50 10.41
N GLU A 79 -4.53 9.21 9.13
CA GLU A 79 -5.77 9.05 8.38
C GLU A 79 -5.62 8.03 7.26
N ILE A 80 -6.74 7.42 6.90
CA ILE A 80 -6.85 6.54 5.72
C ILE A 80 -8.16 6.96 5.05
N THR A 81 -8.07 7.45 3.83
CA THR A 81 -9.21 7.93 3.05
C THR A 81 -9.29 7.20 1.71
N GLU A 82 -10.24 7.59 0.87
CA GLU A 82 -10.40 7.06 -0.49
C GLU A 82 -9.25 7.40 -1.45
N GLN A 83 -8.34 8.29 -1.05
CA GLN A 83 -7.25 8.77 -1.90
C GLN A 83 -5.88 8.42 -1.32
N TRP A 84 -5.70 8.52 0.00
CA TRP A 84 -4.38 8.43 0.61
C TRP A 84 -4.35 7.77 1.99
N ILE A 85 -3.14 7.41 2.40
CA ILE A 85 -2.77 7.08 3.78
C ILE A 85 -1.88 8.22 4.28
N GLY A 86 -2.39 8.99 5.23
CA GLY A 86 -1.78 10.21 5.74
C GLY A 86 -1.35 10.12 7.20
N GLY A 87 -0.37 10.91 7.58
CA GLY A 87 -0.06 11.19 8.99
C GLY A 87 1.27 11.90 9.19
N PRO A 88 1.63 12.24 10.43
CA PRO A 88 2.97 12.73 10.75
C PRO A 88 4.05 11.72 10.31
N LEU A 89 5.23 12.18 9.89
CA LEU A 89 6.30 11.29 9.43
C LEU A 89 6.64 10.19 10.46
N ALA A 90 6.66 10.53 11.75
CA ALA A 90 6.89 9.57 12.83
C ALA A 90 5.82 8.47 12.88
N ASP A 91 4.58 8.78 12.51
CA ASP A 91 3.47 7.84 12.52
C ASP A 91 3.52 6.93 11.28
N LEU A 92 3.91 7.49 10.13
CA LEU A 92 4.19 6.72 8.91
C LEU A 92 5.37 5.75 9.11
N LEU A 93 6.42 6.15 9.84
CA LEU A 93 7.51 5.25 10.23
C LEU A 93 7.03 4.11 11.13
N ARG A 94 6.09 4.38 12.05
CA ARG A 94 5.45 3.34 12.86
C ARG A 94 4.60 2.41 12.00
N LEU A 95 3.87 2.94 11.02
CA LEU A 95 3.10 2.13 10.07
C LEU A 95 4.01 1.18 9.29
N ALA A 96 5.11 1.68 8.71
CA ALA A 96 6.08 0.85 7.99
C ALA A 96 6.61 -0.30 8.88
N THR A 97 6.96 0.03 10.13
CA THR A 97 7.42 -0.97 11.11
C THR A 97 6.34 -1.99 11.46
N PHE A 98 5.09 -1.55 11.55
CA PHE A 98 3.95 -2.43 11.84
C PHE A 98 3.66 -3.38 10.68
N ILE A 99 3.75 -2.91 9.44
CA ILE A 99 3.63 -3.75 8.24
C ILE A 99 4.72 -4.83 8.23
N GLU A 100 5.98 -4.49 8.49
CA GLU A 100 7.07 -5.48 8.52
C GLU A 100 6.90 -6.54 9.60
N ARG A 101 6.45 -6.13 10.79
CA ARG A 101 6.17 -7.08 11.88
C ARG A 101 4.96 -7.96 11.60
N SER A 102 4.01 -7.45 10.82
CA SER A 102 2.81 -8.19 10.42
C SER A 102 3.06 -9.12 9.23
N ALA A 103 3.94 -8.73 8.30
CA ALA A 103 4.31 -9.52 7.13
C ALA A 103 5.33 -10.60 7.49
N GLN A 104 4.81 -11.73 7.95
CA GLN A 104 5.58 -12.90 8.39
C GLN A 104 5.06 -14.17 7.71
N ASP A 105 5.91 -15.18 7.54
CA ASP A 105 5.56 -16.40 6.79
C ASP A 105 4.38 -17.18 7.44
N ASN A 106 4.22 -17.06 8.76
CA ASN A 106 3.12 -17.71 9.51
C ASN A 106 1.73 -17.07 9.28
N VAL A 107 1.66 -15.96 8.55
CA VAL A 107 0.38 -15.30 8.19
C VAL A 107 0.09 -15.36 6.69
N VAL A 108 0.87 -16.10 5.90
CA VAL A 108 0.55 -16.38 4.49
C VAL A 108 -0.85 -17.00 4.40
N GLY A 109 -1.63 -16.52 3.43
CA GLY A 109 -3.03 -16.88 3.22
C GLY A 109 -4.02 -16.14 4.12
N LYS A 110 -3.58 -15.17 4.93
CA LYS A 110 -4.42 -14.39 5.83
C LYS A 110 -4.43 -12.91 5.47
N CYS A 111 -5.48 -12.24 5.91
CA CYS A 111 -5.58 -10.78 5.88
C CYS A 111 -5.23 -10.18 7.24
N VAL A 112 -4.44 -9.11 7.25
CA VAL A 112 -4.11 -8.34 8.45
C VAL A 112 -4.67 -6.93 8.30
N ASN A 113 -5.54 -6.53 9.23
CA ASN A 113 -6.16 -5.20 9.24
C ASN A 113 -5.32 -4.25 10.11
N LEU A 114 -4.99 -3.08 9.58
CA LEU A 114 -4.07 -2.15 10.21
C LEU A 114 -4.73 -0.86 10.73
N ARG A 115 -5.96 -0.52 10.31
CA ARG A 115 -6.62 0.73 10.70
C ARG A 115 -6.75 0.88 12.21
N SER A 116 -7.17 -0.16 12.91
CA SER A 116 -7.33 -0.13 14.37
C SER A 116 -6.02 0.16 15.13
N ASN A 117 -4.87 -0.13 14.52
CA ASN A 117 -3.55 0.10 15.11
C ASN A 117 -2.91 1.41 14.61
N PHE A 118 -3.26 1.88 13.42
CA PHE A 118 -2.68 3.07 12.80
C PHE A 118 -3.56 4.31 12.94
N SER A 119 -4.82 4.25 12.47
CA SER A 119 -5.80 5.34 12.54
C SER A 119 -7.20 4.80 12.85
N PRO A 120 -7.54 4.58 14.14
CA PRO A 120 -8.80 3.95 14.54
C PRO A 120 -10.06 4.68 14.05
N MET A 121 -9.95 5.99 13.83
CA MET A 121 -11.03 6.87 13.38
C MET A 121 -11.06 7.09 11.88
N ALA A 122 -10.12 6.49 11.12
CA ALA A 122 -10.12 6.58 9.68
C ALA A 122 -11.39 5.97 9.06
N SER A 123 -11.79 6.55 7.93
CA SER A 123 -12.97 6.15 7.17
C SER A 123 -12.73 4.90 6.31
N TYR A 124 -11.47 4.61 5.97
CA TYR A 124 -11.06 3.44 5.21
C TYR A 124 -10.20 2.49 6.05
N GLU A 125 -10.37 1.18 5.80
CA GLU A 125 -9.49 0.13 6.33
C GLU A 125 -8.20 0.02 5.50
N LEU A 126 -7.13 -0.45 6.13
CA LEU A 126 -5.90 -0.83 5.43
C LEU A 126 -5.64 -2.31 5.68
N ILE A 127 -5.78 -3.12 4.63
CA ILE A 127 -5.68 -4.57 4.69
C ILE A 127 -4.42 -5.02 3.97
N LEU A 128 -3.60 -5.83 4.65
CA LEU A 128 -2.53 -6.61 4.04
C LEU A 128 -3.07 -8.01 3.72
N ASP A 129 -3.20 -8.35 2.44
CA ASP A 129 -3.53 -9.70 1.99
C ASP A 129 -2.22 -10.42 1.65
N VAL A 130 -1.78 -11.29 2.57
CA VAL A 130 -0.49 -11.96 2.50
C VAL A 130 -0.61 -13.20 1.63
N ARG A 131 0.09 -13.22 0.50
CA ARG A 131 0.08 -14.32 -0.47
C ARG A 131 1.38 -15.12 -0.41
N GLU A 132 1.39 -16.25 -1.10
CA GLU A 132 2.59 -17.08 -1.27
C GLU A 132 3.64 -16.35 -2.13
N GLU A 133 4.91 -16.73 -2.02
CA GLU A 133 6.00 -16.10 -2.77
C GLU A 133 5.90 -16.28 -4.30
N SER A 134 5.17 -17.29 -4.77
CA SER A 134 4.90 -17.54 -6.19
C SER A 134 3.81 -16.63 -6.78
N PHE A 135 3.17 -15.81 -5.95
CA PHE A 135 2.05 -14.96 -6.35
C PHE A 135 2.50 -13.84 -7.32
N ASP A 136 1.73 -13.64 -8.39
CA ASP A 136 1.91 -12.53 -9.33
C ASP A 136 1.03 -11.34 -8.92
N PRO A 137 1.58 -10.21 -8.43
CA PRO A 137 0.79 -9.03 -8.06
C PRO A 137 -0.06 -8.49 -9.21
N ALA A 138 0.42 -8.62 -10.45
CA ALA A 138 -0.29 -8.15 -11.64
C ALA A 138 -1.60 -8.90 -11.90
N SER A 139 -1.75 -10.11 -11.37
CA SER A 139 -2.97 -10.93 -11.50
C SER A 139 -4.18 -10.34 -10.76
N THR A 140 -3.96 -9.38 -9.86
CA THR A 140 -5.04 -8.74 -9.08
C THR A 140 -5.61 -7.50 -9.75
N ASP A 141 -4.90 -6.94 -10.73
CA ASP A 141 -5.31 -5.70 -11.38
C ASP A 141 -6.43 -5.97 -12.42
N PRO A 142 -7.67 -5.48 -12.21
CA PRO A 142 -8.77 -5.71 -13.13
C PRO A 142 -8.58 -5.04 -14.49
N THR A 143 -7.72 -4.02 -14.60
CA THR A 143 -7.40 -3.37 -15.88
C THR A 143 -6.47 -4.22 -16.74
N CYS A 144 -5.74 -5.13 -16.08
CA CYS A 144 -4.88 -6.11 -16.71
C CYS A 144 -5.62 -7.40 -17.07
N CYS A 145 -6.86 -7.60 -16.62
CA CYS A 145 -7.72 -8.72 -16.99
C CYS A 145 -8.44 -8.51 -18.34
#